data_AF-X1B2J0-F1
#
_entry.id   AF-X1B2J0-F1
#
_cell.length_a   1.000
_cell.length_b   1.000
_cell.length_c   1.000
_cell.angle_alpha   90.00
_cell.angle_beta   90.00
_cell.angle_gamma   90.00
#
_symmetry.space_group_name_H-M   'P 1'
#
loop_
_entity.id
_entity.type
_entity.pdbx_description
1 polymer ?
#
loop_
_entity_poly.entity_id
_entity_poly.type
_entity_poly.pdbx_seq_one_letter_code
_entity_poly.pdbx_strand_id
1 'polypeptide(L)'
;LHYLTWAKGTPLANRLIAFKELSEGSNYFPTFSKRTIKPLLGPFGAEPGRLISAAEKLGGRKADYGDVAVTINAFRRVPITIVLWRGDDEFAPEGSILFDASISDYLSTYDIAELCESIARRLIKRLREI
;
A
#
# COMPACT_ATOMS: atom_id res chain seq x y z
N LEU A 1 -16.57 9.28 4.35
CA LEU A 1 -16.70 10.50 5.18
C LEU A 1 -15.62 10.60 6.27
N HIS A 2 -15.05 9.49 6.74
CA HIS A 2 -14.14 9.45 7.92
C HIS A 2 -12.92 10.37 7.83
N TYR A 3 -12.24 10.44 6.68
CA TYR A 3 -11.10 11.34 6.50
C TYR A 3 -11.45 12.81 6.79
N LEU A 4 -12.59 13.29 6.30
CA LEU A 4 -12.98 14.71 6.47
C LEU A 4 -13.42 15.02 7.92
N THR A 5 -13.92 14.03 8.65
CA THR A 5 -14.37 14.20 10.04
C THR A 5 -13.25 14.01 11.06
N TRP A 6 -12.22 13.24 10.73
CA TRP A 6 -11.13 12.90 11.66
C TRP A 6 -9.80 13.58 11.36
N ALA A 7 -9.60 14.12 10.16
CA ALA A 7 -8.33 14.76 9.80
C ALA A 7 -7.95 15.85 10.82
N LYS A 8 -6.93 15.57 11.63
CA LYS A 8 -6.43 16.53 12.63
C LYS A 8 -5.62 17.67 12.03
N GLY A 9 -5.20 17.55 10.78
CA GLY A 9 -4.31 18.53 10.16
C GLY A 9 -2.86 18.42 10.66
N THR A 10 -2.43 17.26 11.15
CA THR A 10 -1.02 16.96 11.46
C THR A 10 -0.16 16.91 10.18
N PRO A 11 0.97 17.64 10.06
CA PRO A 11 1.88 17.48 8.92
C PRO A 11 2.37 16.04 8.77
N LEU A 12 2.86 15.67 7.57
CA LEU A 12 3.52 14.38 7.38
C LEU A 12 4.73 14.29 8.31
N ALA A 13 4.88 13.14 8.97
CA ALA A 13 6.02 12.87 9.84
C ALA A 13 7.31 12.59 9.04
N ASN A 14 7.18 12.29 7.75
CA ASN A 14 8.24 11.87 6.83
C ASN A 14 9.01 10.65 7.33
N ARG A 15 8.31 9.76 8.05
CA ARG A 15 8.83 8.50 8.58
C ARG A 15 7.89 7.40 8.17
N LEU A 16 8.42 6.39 7.48
CA LEU A 16 7.62 5.24 7.07
C LEU A 16 7.45 4.24 8.21
N ILE A 17 6.25 3.69 8.30
CA ILE A 17 5.89 2.60 9.20
C ILE A 17 5.13 1.52 8.43
N ALA A 18 5.27 0.26 8.84
CA ALA A 18 4.52 -0.86 8.31
C ALA A 18 3.17 -1.01 9.03
N PHE A 19 2.25 -1.77 8.42
CA PHE A 19 0.92 -2.00 9.00
C PHE A 19 0.96 -2.56 10.43
N LYS A 20 1.92 -3.44 10.74
CA LYS A 20 2.07 -4.05 12.08
C LYS A 20 2.38 -3.04 13.18
N GLU A 21 2.96 -1.89 12.83
CA GLU A 21 3.32 -0.83 13.77
C GLU A 21 2.13 0.08 14.10
N LEU A 22 1.01 -0.04 13.39
CA LEU A 22 -0.24 0.65 13.72
C LEU A 22 -0.85 0.05 15.00
N SER A 23 -1.60 0.85 15.74
CA SER A 23 -2.43 0.36 16.86
C SER A 23 -3.37 -0.75 16.37
N GLU A 24 -3.41 -1.89 17.05
CA GLU A 24 -4.11 -3.12 16.61
C GLU A 24 -3.65 -3.72 15.26
N GLY A 25 -2.65 -3.13 14.60
CA GLY A 25 -2.18 -3.53 13.29
C GLY A 25 -1.53 -4.91 13.29
N SER A 26 -0.77 -5.24 14.34
CA SER A 26 -0.18 -6.57 14.51
C SER A 26 -1.22 -7.68 14.62
N ASN A 27 -2.30 -7.46 15.38
CA ASN A 27 -3.39 -8.42 15.56
C ASN A 27 -4.16 -8.65 14.24
N TYR A 28 -4.38 -7.59 13.47
CA TYR A 28 -5.14 -7.65 12.22
C TYR A 28 -4.29 -8.02 10.98
N PHE A 29 -2.95 -7.99 11.10
CA PHE A 29 -2.04 -8.19 9.99
C PHE A 29 -2.27 -9.47 9.16
N PRO A 30 -2.57 -10.66 9.76
CA PRO A 30 -2.83 -11.86 8.95
C PRO A 30 -3.99 -11.68 7.97
N THR A 31 -5.07 -11.03 8.42
CA THR A 31 -6.25 -10.73 7.60
C THR A 31 -5.91 -9.69 6.53
N PHE A 32 -5.24 -8.60 6.93
CA PHE A 32 -4.79 -7.55 6.02
C PHE A 32 -3.89 -8.10 4.90
N SER A 33 -2.87 -8.88 5.26
CA SER A 33 -1.93 -9.51 4.32
C SER A 33 -2.68 -10.41 3.32
N LYS A 34 -3.60 -11.26 3.81
CA LYS A 34 -4.40 -12.15 2.95
C LYS A 34 -5.29 -11.39 1.97
N ARG A 35 -5.93 -10.30 2.41
CA ARG A 35 -6.89 -9.53 1.60
C ARG A 35 -6.23 -8.52 0.65
N THR A 36 -5.04 -8.03 0.99
CA THR A 36 -4.43 -6.89 0.30
C THR A 36 -3.08 -7.21 -0.32
N ILE A 37 -2.13 -7.72 0.48
CA ILE A 37 -0.75 -7.96 0.02
C ILE A 37 -0.71 -9.16 -0.92
N LYS A 38 -1.20 -10.32 -0.49
CA LYS A 38 -1.14 -11.56 -1.28
C LYS A 38 -1.78 -11.44 -2.67
N PRO A 39 -2.94 -10.76 -2.83
CA PRO A 39 -3.52 -10.54 -4.16
C PRO A 39 -2.68 -9.70 -5.12
N LEU A 40 -1.76 -8.85 -4.61
CA LEU A 40 -0.82 -8.11 -5.45
C LEU A 40 0.32 -9.01 -5.95
N LEU A 41 0.72 -10.01 -5.18
CA LEU A 41 1.84 -10.88 -5.51
C LEU A 41 1.58 -11.76 -6.74
N GLY A 42 0.33 -12.19 -6.97
CA GLY A 42 -0.02 -12.98 -8.16
C GLY A 42 0.27 -12.24 -9.49
N PRO A 43 -0.35 -11.07 -9.74
CA PRO A 43 -0.17 -10.32 -10.98
C PRO A 43 1.15 -9.56 -11.09
N PHE A 44 1.78 -9.18 -9.97
CA PHE A 44 2.97 -8.33 -9.98
C PHE A 44 4.25 -9.03 -9.48
N GLY A 45 4.17 -10.17 -8.79
CA GLY A 45 5.33 -10.77 -8.11
C GLY A 45 6.44 -11.26 -9.06
N ALA A 46 6.07 -11.83 -10.22
CA ALA A 46 7.05 -12.30 -11.20
C ALA A 46 7.68 -11.16 -12.03
N GLU A 47 6.92 -10.08 -12.25
CA GLU A 47 7.36 -8.90 -13.00
C GLU A 47 6.93 -7.61 -12.27
N PRO A 48 7.62 -7.23 -11.17
CA PRO A 48 7.22 -6.12 -10.32
C PRO A 48 7.15 -4.77 -11.05
N GLY A 49 7.89 -4.61 -12.16
CA GLY A 49 7.87 -3.40 -12.98
C GLY A 49 6.47 -3.02 -13.48
N ARG A 50 5.59 -3.99 -13.70
CA ARG A 50 4.18 -3.75 -14.10
C ARG A 50 3.38 -2.97 -13.07
N LEU A 51 3.81 -2.99 -11.80
CA LEU A 51 3.19 -2.19 -10.73
C LEU A 51 3.31 -0.68 -11.03
N ILE A 52 4.42 -0.24 -11.61
CA ILE A 52 4.67 1.18 -11.93
C ILE A 52 3.62 1.68 -12.91
N SER A 53 3.47 0.99 -14.06
CA SER A 53 2.51 1.38 -15.10
C SER A 53 1.06 1.35 -14.59
N ALA A 54 0.71 0.37 -13.75
CA ALA A 54 -0.62 0.31 -13.14
C ALA A 54 -0.86 1.46 -12.14
N ALA A 55 0.17 1.82 -11.36
CA ALA A 55 0.10 2.89 -10.37
C ALA A 55 0.05 4.28 -11.01
N GLU A 56 0.77 4.51 -12.10
CA GLU A 56 0.73 5.78 -12.86
C GLU A 56 -0.69 6.12 -13.33
N LYS A 57 -1.45 5.11 -13.80
CA LYS A 57 -2.88 5.25 -14.15
C LYS A 57 -3.77 5.64 -12.96
N LEU A 58 -3.28 5.49 -11.72
CA LEU A 58 -3.96 5.91 -10.49
C LEU A 58 -3.39 7.22 -9.90
N GLY A 59 -2.50 7.90 -10.63
CA GLY A 59 -1.77 9.08 -10.14
C GLY A 59 -0.67 8.74 -9.12
N GLY A 60 -0.27 7.47 -9.06
CA GLY A 60 0.86 7.01 -8.27
C GLY A 60 2.19 7.37 -8.93
N ARG A 61 3.26 7.37 -8.12
CA ARG A 61 4.63 7.64 -8.55
C ARG A 61 5.57 6.57 -8.04
N LYS A 62 6.68 6.32 -8.73
CA LYS A 62 7.73 5.43 -8.26
C LYS A 62 8.30 5.93 -6.91
N ALA A 63 8.67 4.98 -6.06
CA ALA A 63 9.44 5.19 -4.84
C ALA A 63 10.65 4.23 -4.82
N ASP A 64 11.68 4.57 -4.06
CA ASP A 64 12.93 3.82 -4.01
C ASP A 64 12.98 2.91 -2.78
N TYR A 65 12.19 1.83 -2.82
CA TYR A 65 12.17 0.76 -1.83
C TYR A 65 12.02 -0.60 -2.51
N GLY A 66 12.62 -1.63 -1.93
CA GLY A 66 12.60 -2.99 -2.49
C GLY A 66 13.11 -3.04 -3.92
N ASP A 67 12.64 -4.01 -4.70
CA ASP A 67 12.94 -4.05 -6.14
C ASP A 67 12.08 -3.05 -6.92
N VAL A 68 10.81 -2.95 -6.54
CA VAL A 68 9.88 -1.95 -7.06
C VAL A 68 8.98 -1.44 -5.95
N ALA A 69 8.87 -0.12 -5.85
CA ALA A 69 7.88 0.53 -5.02
C ALA A 69 7.16 1.67 -5.73
N VAL A 70 5.92 1.89 -5.32
CA VAL A 70 5.08 3.01 -5.78
C VAL A 70 4.36 3.65 -4.62
N THR A 71 4.26 4.98 -4.61
CA THR A 71 3.45 5.73 -3.67
C THR A 71 2.20 6.27 -4.37
N ILE A 72 1.03 5.98 -3.81
CA ILE A 72 -0.26 6.53 -4.24
C ILE A 72 -0.77 7.42 -3.11
N ASN A 73 -1.00 8.69 -3.42
CA ASN A 73 -1.61 9.62 -2.47
C ASN A 73 -3.13 9.46 -2.50
N ALA A 74 -3.68 8.61 -1.64
CA ALA A 74 -5.12 8.40 -1.54
C ALA A 74 -5.86 9.68 -1.12
N PHE A 75 -5.22 10.44 -0.22
CA PHE A 75 -5.61 11.78 0.19
C PHE A 75 -4.35 12.65 0.34
N ARG A 76 -4.51 13.97 0.47
CA ARG A 76 -3.40 14.95 0.55
C ARG A 76 -2.33 14.59 1.58
N ARG A 77 -2.70 13.93 2.68
CA ARG A 77 -1.80 13.57 3.79
C ARG A 77 -1.83 12.07 4.13
N VAL A 78 -2.24 11.24 3.16
CA VAL A 78 -2.30 9.79 3.30
C VAL A 78 -1.57 9.16 2.10
N PRO A 79 -0.23 9.27 2.06
CA PRO A 79 0.57 8.53 1.10
C PRO A 79 0.58 7.04 1.47
N ILE A 80 0.25 6.18 0.50
CA ILE A 80 0.30 4.73 0.64
C ILE A 80 1.42 4.21 -0.28
N THR A 81 2.46 3.62 0.29
CA THR A 81 3.59 3.08 -0.47
C THR A 81 3.52 1.57 -0.52
N ILE A 82 3.36 1.00 -1.72
CA ILE A 82 3.39 -0.44 -1.96
C ILE A 82 4.81 -0.80 -2.39
N VAL A 83 5.39 -1.82 -1.77
CA VAL A 83 6.74 -2.33 -2.05
C VAL A 83 6.61 -3.79 -2.44
N LEU A 84 7.29 -4.18 -3.52
CA LEU A 84 7.38 -5.57 -3.98
C LEU A 84 8.85 -5.99 -4.10
N TRP A 85 9.09 -7.23 -3.73
CA TRP A 85 10.33 -7.95 -3.99
C TRP A 85 10.02 -9.09 -4.94
N ARG A 86 10.81 -9.17 -6.01
CA ARG A 86 10.69 -10.24 -6.99
C ARG A 86 11.09 -11.56 -6.34
N GLY A 87 10.30 -12.60 -6.59
CA GLY A 87 10.72 -13.95 -6.24
C GLY A 87 11.76 -14.48 -7.21
N ASP A 88 12.55 -15.44 -6.76
CA ASP A 88 13.50 -16.19 -7.57
C ASP A 88 13.28 -17.71 -7.37
N ASP A 89 14.26 -18.51 -7.77
CA ASP A 89 14.17 -19.97 -7.69
C ASP A 89 14.20 -20.49 -6.23
N GLU A 90 14.68 -19.68 -5.28
CA GLU A 90 14.80 -20.02 -3.86
C GLU A 90 13.69 -19.40 -3.00
N PHE A 91 13.23 -18.21 -3.36
CA PHE A 91 12.28 -17.42 -2.57
C PHE A 91 11.04 -17.00 -3.37
N ALA A 92 9.86 -17.17 -2.77
CA ALA A 92 8.61 -16.66 -3.33
C ALA A 92 8.60 -15.12 -3.37
N PRO A 93 7.86 -14.49 -4.31
CA PRO A 93 7.73 -13.03 -4.31
C PRO A 93 7.10 -12.53 -3.03
N GLU A 94 7.56 -11.39 -2.55
CA GLU A 94 7.10 -10.76 -1.31
C GLU A 94 6.60 -9.34 -1.54
N GLY A 95 5.85 -8.83 -0.57
CA GLY A 95 5.29 -7.49 -0.65
C GLY A 95 4.97 -6.90 0.71
N SER A 96 5.00 -5.58 0.77
CA SER A 96 4.67 -4.80 1.96
C SER A 96 3.94 -3.52 1.57
N ILE A 97 3.20 -2.96 2.52
CA ILE A 97 2.58 -1.64 2.39
C ILE A 97 3.03 -0.79 3.57
N LEU A 98 3.61 0.36 3.24
CA LEU A 98 4.18 1.33 4.14
C LEU A 98 3.35 2.63 4.12
N PHE A 99 3.38 3.32 5.25
CA PHE A 99 2.58 4.52 5.50
C PHE A 99 3.46 5.59 6.13
N ASP A 100 3.10 6.86 5.97
CA ASP A 100 3.65 7.90 6.84
C ASP A 100 3.15 7.69 8.28
N ALA A 101 4.01 7.90 9.27
CA ALA A 101 3.67 7.68 10.68
C ALA A 101 2.51 8.57 11.19
N SER A 102 2.16 9.65 10.49
CA SER A 102 0.99 10.49 10.81
C SER A 102 -0.35 9.87 10.38
N ILE A 103 -0.37 8.71 9.69
CA ILE A 103 -1.60 8.15 9.08
C ILE A 103 -2.74 7.93 10.08
N SER A 104 -2.44 7.57 11.33
CA SER A 104 -3.43 7.33 12.38
C SER A 104 -4.12 8.61 12.87
N ASP A 105 -3.63 9.79 12.51
CA ASP A 105 -4.33 11.07 12.72
C ASP A 105 -5.39 11.35 11.65
N TYR A 106 -5.50 10.49 10.65
CA TYR A 106 -6.41 10.64 9.53
C TYR A 106 -7.40 9.48 9.38
N LEU A 107 -6.96 8.25 9.68
CA LEU A 107 -7.72 7.03 9.44
C LEU A 107 -7.49 6.03 10.57
N SER A 108 -8.52 5.28 10.93
CA SER A 108 -8.35 4.11 11.81
C SER A 108 -7.59 3.00 11.10
N THR A 109 -6.99 2.07 11.86
CA THR A 109 -6.34 0.87 11.31
C THR A 109 -7.27 0.07 10.38
N TYR A 110 -8.57 0.02 10.69
CA TYR A 110 -9.56 -0.63 9.84
C TYR A 110 -9.79 0.14 8.53
N ASP A 111 -9.95 1.46 8.59
CA ASP A 111 -10.08 2.30 7.39
C ASP A 111 -8.83 2.25 6.50
N ILE A 112 -7.63 2.16 7.11
CA ILE A 112 -6.36 1.98 6.39
C ILE A 112 -6.37 0.64 5.65
N ALA A 113 -6.79 -0.44 6.32
CA ALA A 113 -6.89 -1.76 5.69
C ALA A 113 -7.84 -1.78 4.48
N GLU A 114 -9.06 -1.24 4.64
CA GLU A 114 -10.05 -1.17 3.57
C GLU A 114 -9.60 -0.26 2.41
N LEU A 115 -8.92 0.86 2.72
CA LEU A 115 -8.34 1.73 1.72
C LEU A 115 -7.27 1.01 0.88
N CYS A 116 -6.36 0.30 1.54
CA CYS A 116 -5.30 -0.43 0.85
C CYS A 116 -5.86 -1.56 0.00
N GLU A 117 -6.86 -2.29 0.48
CA GLU A 117 -7.54 -3.31 -0.33
C GLU A 117 -8.20 -2.70 -1.57
N SER A 118 -8.86 -1.55 -1.43
CA SER A 118 -9.45 -0.81 -2.55
C SER A 118 -8.40 -0.40 -3.58
N ILE A 119 -7.26 0.12 -3.13
CA ILE A 119 -6.12 0.45 -3.99
C ILE A 119 -5.60 -0.80 -4.71
N ALA A 120 -5.39 -1.91 -3.98
CA ALA A 120 -4.90 -3.15 -4.55
C ALA A 120 -5.82 -3.69 -5.66
N ARG A 121 -7.14 -3.73 -5.41
CA ARG A 121 -8.13 -4.13 -6.41
C ARG A 121 -8.10 -3.23 -7.65
N ARG A 122 -7.94 -1.91 -7.47
CA ARG A 122 -7.83 -0.97 -8.59
C ARG A 122 -6.56 -1.18 -9.40
N LEU A 123 -5.41 -1.41 -8.76
CA LEU A 123 -4.15 -1.72 -9.45
C LEU A 123 -4.27 -2.98 -10.31
N ILE A 124 -4.83 -4.05 -9.73
CA ILE A 124 -5.05 -5.32 -10.45
C ILE A 124 -5.99 -5.12 -11.63
N LYS A 125 -7.05 -4.31 -11.47
CA LYS A 125 -7.96 -3.98 -12.57
C LYS A 125 -7.24 -3.23 -13.70
N ARG A 126 -6.42 -2.23 -13.37
CA ARG A 126 -5.68 -1.41 -14.35
C ARG A 126 -4.63 -2.19 -15.14
N LEU A 127 -4.08 -3.24 -14.55
CA LEU A 127 -3.16 -4.15 -15.24
C LEU A 127 -3.84 -4.88 -16.41
N ARG A 128 -5.14 -5.23 -16.29
CA ARG A 128 -5.90 -5.90 -17.35
C ARG A 128 -6.29 -4.97 -18.51
N GLU A 129 -6.06 -3.68 -18.34
CA GLU A 129 -6.30 -2.63 -19.35
C GLU A 129 -4.98 -2.19 -20.02
N ILE A 130 -3.89 -2.93 -19.81
CA ILE A 130 -2.57 -2.77 -20.46
C ILE A 130 -2.39 -3.97 -21.39
#